data_AF-A0A970UV02-F1
#
_entry.id   AF-A0A970UV02-F1
#
_cell.length_a   1.000
_cell.length_b   1.000
_cell.length_c   1.000
_cell.angle_alpha   90.00
_cell.angle_beta   90.00
_cell.angle_gamma   90.00
#
_symmetry.space_group_name_H-M   'P 1'
#
loop_
_entity.id
_entity.type
_entity.pdbx_description
1 polymer ?
#
loop_
_entity_poly.entity_id
_entity_poly.type
_entity_poly.pdbx_seq_one_letter_code
_entity_poly.pdbx_strand_id
1 'polypeptide(L)'
;MFLLKFRKSKSKYYAEAEKLAVNFDEHCFENNTHMIDLSLKEIFEKWDFFNLLFWKVVDWKGTSFGYEEFNVQSHSDKTRLFYALQWAHSTWINMSEDYLKNIAPAYYDENFTSYAKAIVMKDYELSDFESLIEKALKLHGER
;
A
#
# COMPACT_ATOMS: atom_id res chain seq x y z
N MET A 1 11.07 5.82 -15.46
CA MET A 1 9.69 6.13 -15.04
C MET A 1 8.73 5.17 -15.72
N PHE A 2 7.74 4.61 -15.04
CA PHE A 2 6.72 3.77 -15.68
C PHE A 2 5.57 4.63 -16.21
N LEU A 3 4.91 4.15 -17.26
CA LEU A 3 3.80 4.86 -17.87
C LEU A 3 2.68 3.87 -18.18
N LEU A 4 1.52 4.08 -17.55
CA LEU A 4 0.28 3.37 -17.87
C LEU A 4 -0.65 4.31 -18.66
N LYS A 5 -0.99 3.91 -19.88
CA LYS A 5 -1.97 4.62 -20.70
C LYS A 5 -3.15 3.70 -20.96
N PHE A 6 -4.36 4.23 -20.83
CA PHE A 6 -5.57 3.54 -21.28
C PHE A 6 -6.57 4.54 -21.84
N ARG A 7 -7.46 4.06 -22.70
CA ARG A 7 -8.47 4.90 -23.33
C ARG A 7 -9.83 4.75 -22.67
N LYS A 8 -10.71 5.71 -22.93
CA LYS A 8 -12.14 5.57 -22.63
C LYS A 8 -12.67 4.24 -23.15
N SER A 9 -13.29 3.47 -22.26
CA SER A 9 -13.76 2.11 -22.54
C SER A 9 -15.25 1.98 -22.26
N LYS A 10 -15.92 1.09 -22.99
CA LYS A 10 -17.32 0.69 -22.70
C LYS A 10 -17.40 -0.38 -21.61
N SER A 11 -16.27 -0.80 -21.06
CA SER A 11 -16.20 -1.76 -19.95
C SER A 11 -16.95 -1.25 -18.73
N LYS A 12 -17.65 -2.16 -18.03
CA LYS A 12 -18.28 -1.86 -16.73
C LYS A 12 -17.27 -1.42 -15.66
N TYR A 13 -15.99 -1.77 -15.84
CA TYR A 13 -14.89 -1.40 -14.93
C TYR A 13 -14.28 -0.02 -15.23
N TYR A 14 -14.77 0.69 -16.25
CA TYR A 14 -14.20 1.98 -16.67
C TYR A 14 -14.21 3.03 -15.55
N ALA A 15 -15.38 3.28 -14.95
CA ALA A 15 -15.51 4.26 -13.88
C ALA A 15 -14.68 3.91 -12.64
N GLU A 16 -14.43 2.62 -12.40
CA GLU A 16 -13.57 2.17 -11.31
C GLU A 16 -12.09 2.38 -11.63
N ALA A 17 -11.67 2.12 -12.86
CA ALA A 17 -10.31 2.40 -13.30
C ALA A 17 -9.99 3.91 -13.22
N GLU A 18 -10.94 4.78 -13.58
CA GLU A 18 -10.78 6.23 -13.39
C GLU A 18 -10.58 6.58 -11.90
N LYS A 19 -11.39 6.02 -11.00
CA LYS A 19 -11.24 6.24 -9.55
C LYS A 19 -9.90 5.75 -9.01
N LEU A 20 -9.43 4.59 -9.47
CA LEU A 20 -8.14 4.04 -9.07
C LEU A 20 -7.00 4.93 -9.57
N ALA A 21 -7.07 5.40 -10.81
CA ALA A 21 -6.06 6.24 -11.44
C ALA A 21 -5.86 7.59 -10.72
N VAL A 22 -6.91 8.17 -10.12
CA VAL A 22 -6.83 9.43 -9.36
C VAL A 22 -6.01 9.29 -8.07
N ASN A 23 -5.71 8.07 -7.59
CA ASN A 23 -4.86 7.88 -6.41
C ASN A 23 -3.37 8.06 -6.70
N PHE A 24 -2.97 8.23 -7.96
CA PHE A 24 -1.58 8.44 -8.36
C PHE A 24 -1.28 9.92 -8.51
N ASP A 25 -0.06 10.31 -8.16
CA ASP A 25 0.34 11.72 -8.05
C ASP A 25 0.37 12.38 -9.43
N GLU A 26 0.92 11.70 -10.43
CA GLU A 26 1.04 12.18 -11.81
C GLU A 26 0.04 11.48 -12.74
N HIS A 27 -1.24 11.88 -12.67
CA HIS A 27 -2.28 11.42 -13.58
C HIS A 27 -2.83 12.56 -14.45
N CYS A 28 -3.12 12.25 -15.71
CA CYS A 28 -3.66 13.21 -16.67
C CYS A 28 -4.75 12.56 -17.53
N PHE A 29 -5.95 13.14 -17.50
CA PHE A 29 -7.09 12.69 -18.28
C PHE A 29 -7.38 13.71 -19.38
N GLU A 30 -6.90 13.43 -20.59
CA GLU A 30 -7.10 14.29 -21.76
C GLU A 30 -8.02 13.64 -22.78
N ASN A 31 -9.19 14.24 -22.97
CA ASN A 31 -10.22 13.80 -23.92
C ASN A 31 -10.67 12.35 -23.69
N ASN A 32 -10.03 11.42 -24.42
CA ASN A 32 -10.32 9.99 -24.42
C ASN A 32 -9.11 9.14 -24.01
N THR A 33 -8.00 9.77 -23.61
CA THR A 33 -6.77 9.08 -23.21
C THR A 33 -6.42 9.48 -21.79
N HIS A 34 -6.19 8.47 -20.97
CA HIS A 34 -5.76 8.60 -19.59
C HIS A 34 -4.32 8.14 -19.51
N MET A 35 -3.50 8.95 -18.87
CA MET A 35 -2.07 8.72 -18.72
C MET A 35 -1.73 8.81 -17.24
N ILE A 36 -0.90 7.88 -16.77
CA ILE A 36 -0.42 7.85 -15.40
C ILE A 36 1.07 7.58 -15.45
N ASP A 37 1.83 8.58 -15.05
CA ASP A 37 3.26 8.48 -14.84
C ASP A 37 3.50 7.94 -13.42
N LEU A 38 4.31 6.90 -13.34
CA LEU A 38 4.45 6.07 -12.14
C LEU A 38 5.93 5.90 -11.82
N SER A 39 6.37 6.43 -10.67
CA SER A 39 7.69 6.07 -10.16
C SER A 39 7.68 4.65 -9.58
N LEU A 40 8.82 3.96 -9.58
CA LEU A 40 8.91 2.62 -8.97
C LEU A 40 8.53 2.66 -7.48
N LYS A 41 8.95 3.73 -6.78
CA LYS A 41 8.62 3.98 -5.38
C LYS A 41 7.11 4.06 -5.18
N GLU A 42 6.43 4.87 -5.97
CA GLU A 42 4.98 5.05 -5.87
C GLU A 42 4.22 3.76 -6.20
N ILE A 43 4.67 3.00 -7.20
CA ILE A 43 4.09 1.67 -7.51
C ILE A 43 4.15 0.76 -6.28
N PHE A 44 5.25 0.76 -5.54
CA PHE A 44 5.40 -0.09 -4.36
C PHE A 44 4.56 0.41 -3.18
N GLU A 45 4.56 1.72 -2.92
CA GLU A 45 3.74 2.31 -1.84
C GLU A 45 2.23 2.16 -2.10
N LYS A 46 1.81 2.20 -3.37
CA LYS A 46 0.40 2.10 -3.80
C LYS A 46 0.12 0.79 -4.54
N TRP A 47 0.81 -0.30 -4.16
CA TRP A 47 0.80 -1.57 -4.89
C TRP A 47 -0.60 -2.12 -5.18
N ASP A 48 -1.50 -2.11 -4.19
CA ASP A 48 -2.85 -2.65 -4.36
C ASP A 48 -3.68 -1.84 -5.37
N PHE A 49 -3.55 -0.52 -5.35
CA PHE A 49 -4.18 0.35 -6.35
C PHE A 49 -3.64 0.09 -7.74
N PHE A 50 -2.31 -0.03 -7.87
CA PHE A 50 -1.65 -0.31 -9.14
C PHE A 50 -2.07 -1.69 -9.69
N ASN A 51 -2.03 -2.72 -8.85
CA ASN A 51 -2.43 -4.08 -9.19
C ASN A 51 -3.87 -4.14 -9.70
N LEU A 52 -4.81 -3.56 -8.95
CA LEU A 52 -6.22 -3.52 -9.35
C LEU A 52 -6.43 -2.73 -10.64
N LEU A 53 -5.78 -1.58 -10.77
CA LEU A 53 -5.90 -0.75 -11.95
C LEU A 53 -5.36 -1.49 -13.19
N PHE A 54 -4.15 -2.04 -13.09
CA PHE A 54 -3.49 -2.76 -14.18
C PHE A 54 -4.38 -3.87 -14.72
N TRP A 55 -4.86 -4.77 -13.87
CA TRP A 55 -5.70 -5.90 -14.31
C TRP A 55 -7.05 -5.48 -14.87
N LYS A 56 -7.60 -4.34 -14.44
CA LYS A 56 -8.85 -3.81 -15.03
C LYS A 56 -8.64 -3.32 -16.46
N VAL A 57 -7.48 -2.75 -16.77
CA VAL A 57 -7.24 -2.04 -18.04
C VAL A 57 -6.37 -2.80 -19.04
N VAL A 58 -5.61 -3.82 -18.61
CA VAL A 58 -4.59 -4.51 -19.42
C VAL A 58 -5.11 -5.07 -20.75
N ASP A 59 -6.37 -5.52 -20.77
CA ASP A 59 -7.03 -6.09 -21.96
C ASP A 59 -7.78 -5.06 -22.81
N TRP A 60 -7.85 -3.81 -22.38
CA TRP A 60 -8.57 -2.80 -23.14
C TRP A 60 -7.79 -2.40 -24.39
N LYS A 61 -8.54 -2.20 -25.47
CA LYS A 61 -7.98 -1.72 -26.73
C LYS A 61 -7.39 -0.32 -26.53
N GLY A 62 -6.12 -0.17 -26.92
CA GLY A 62 -5.40 1.10 -26.79
C GLY A 62 -4.76 1.31 -25.42
N THR A 63 -4.76 0.29 -24.55
CA THR A 63 -3.94 0.29 -23.34
C THR A 63 -2.48 0.00 -23.68
N SER A 64 -1.57 0.79 -23.13
CA SER A 64 -0.13 0.53 -23.15
C SER A 64 0.45 0.63 -21.74
N PHE A 65 1.47 -0.17 -21.47
CA PHE A 65 2.25 -0.08 -20.25
C PHE A 65 3.73 -0.15 -20.60
N GLY A 66 4.56 0.64 -19.93
CA GLY A 66 5.94 0.82 -20.34
C GLY A 66 6.85 1.39 -19.27
N TYR A 67 8.14 1.39 -19.57
CA TYR A 67 9.20 1.99 -18.75
C TYR A 67 10.06 2.91 -19.64
N GLU A 68 10.25 4.14 -19.19
CA GLU A 68 10.84 5.25 -19.96
C GLU A 68 10.16 5.39 -21.33
N GLU A 69 10.96 5.39 -22.39
CA GLU A 69 10.50 5.53 -23.77
C GLU A 69 9.91 4.22 -24.34
N PHE A 70 10.05 3.10 -23.63
CA PHE A 70 9.60 1.78 -24.09
C PHE A 70 8.18 1.47 -23.62
N ASN A 71 7.20 1.63 -24.52
CA ASN A 71 5.81 1.29 -24.28
C ASN A 71 5.38 0.03 -25.06
N VAL A 72 4.81 -0.94 -24.35
CA VAL A 72 4.28 -2.16 -24.96
C VAL A 72 2.75 -2.17 -24.94
N GLN A 73 2.16 -2.73 -26.01
CA GLN A 73 0.70 -2.78 -26.19
C GLN A 73 0.14 -4.20 -26.17
N SER A 74 0.97 -5.22 -26.42
CA SER A 74 0.52 -6.62 -26.39
C SER A 74 0.10 -7.00 -24.97
N HIS A 75 -0.88 -7.88 -24.81
CA HIS A 75 -1.25 -8.37 -23.47
C HIS A 75 -0.06 -9.05 -22.79
N SER A 76 0.62 -9.94 -23.51
CA SER A 76 1.74 -10.74 -22.99
C SER A 76 2.92 -9.91 -22.51
N ASP A 77 3.27 -8.83 -23.19
CA ASP A 77 4.42 -8.01 -22.78
C ASP A 77 4.07 -7.10 -21.61
N LYS A 78 2.83 -6.57 -21.59
CA LYS A 78 2.34 -5.82 -20.43
C LYS A 78 2.35 -6.70 -19.18
N THR A 79 1.86 -7.94 -19.27
CA THR A 79 1.85 -8.85 -18.12
C THR A 79 3.25 -9.31 -17.70
N ARG A 80 4.19 -9.47 -18.64
CA ARG A 80 5.61 -9.71 -18.31
C ARG A 80 6.21 -8.56 -17.48
N LEU A 81 5.99 -7.31 -17.88
CA LEU A 81 6.43 -6.15 -17.12
C LEU A 81 5.78 -6.11 -15.73
N PHE A 82 4.48 -6.37 -15.66
CA PHE A 82 3.76 -6.46 -14.39
C PHE A 82 4.35 -7.52 -13.45
N TYR A 83 4.62 -8.74 -13.94
CA TYR A 83 5.19 -9.78 -13.09
C TYR A 83 6.63 -9.50 -12.67
N ALA A 84 7.42 -8.80 -13.49
CA ALA A 84 8.73 -8.31 -13.07
C ALA A 84 8.62 -7.30 -11.92
N LEU A 85 7.64 -6.38 -11.98
CA LEU A 85 7.33 -5.44 -10.90
C LEU A 85 6.82 -6.15 -9.64
N GLN A 86 5.93 -7.13 -9.79
CA GLN A 86 5.40 -7.91 -8.68
C GLN A 86 6.51 -8.64 -7.94
N TRP A 87 7.43 -9.27 -8.67
CA TRP A 87 8.58 -9.94 -8.09
C TRP A 87 9.46 -8.95 -7.31
N ALA A 88 9.78 -7.80 -7.91
CA ALA A 88 10.58 -6.76 -7.28
C ALA A 88 9.91 -6.20 -6.01
N HIS A 89 8.58 -6.00 -6.04
CA HIS A 89 7.80 -5.56 -4.89
C HIS A 89 7.86 -6.58 -3.74
N SER A 90 7.67 -7.87 -4.02
CA SER A 90 7.80 -8.93 -3.03
C SER A 90 9.22 -8.98 -2.44
N THR A 91 10.25 -8.86 -3.27
CA THR A 91 11.64 -8.80 -2.80
C THR A 91 11.88 -7.60 -1.89
N TRP A 92 11.35 -6.44 -2.24
CA TRP A 92 11.48 -5.22 -1.44
C TRP A 92 10.82 -5.34 -0.06
N ILE A 93 9.61 -5.93 0.01
CA ILE A 93 8.93 -6.22 1.29
C ILE A 93 9.80 -7.14 2.15
N ASN A 94 10.28 -8.25 1.58
CA ASN A 94 11.08 -9.21 2.33
C ASN A 94 12.39 -8.58 2.86
N MET A 95 13.08 -7.80 2.03
CA MET A 95 14.29 -7.09 2.45
C MET A 95 14.01 -6.08 3.58
N SER A 96 12.86 -5.39 3.51
CA SER A 96 12.45 -4.43 4.53
C SER A 96 12.10 -5.15 5.84
N GLU A 97 11.40 -6.27 5.76
CA GLU A 97 11.07 -7.12 6.92
C GLU A 97 12.35 -7.66 7.59
N ASP A 98 13.29 -8.18 6.80
CA ASP A 98 14.57 -8.69 7.31
C ASP A 98 15.41 -7.59 7.95
N TYR A 99 15.45 -6.40 7.32
CA TYR A 99 16.10 -5.24 7.91
C TYR A 99 15.48 -4.89 9.27
N LEU A 100 14.14 -4.78 9.33
CA LEU A 100 13.41 -4.49 10.57
C LEU A 100 13.67 -5.55 11.65
N LYS A 101 13.67 -6.84 11.31
CA LYS A 101 14.00 -7.94 12.24
C LYS A 101 15.42 -7.83 12.79
N ASN A 102 16.37 -7.40 11.98
CA ASN A 102 17.77 -7.29 12.39
C ASN A 102 18.05 -6.02 13.22
N ILE A 103 17.35 -4.92 12.97
CA ILE A 103 17.48 -3.70 13.77
C ILE A 103 16.61 -3.72 15.02
N ALA A 104 15.48 -4.45 15.02
CA ALA A 104 14.55 -4.47 16.14
C ALA A 104 15.24 -4.84 17.48
N PRO A 105 16.14 -5.83 17.58
CA PRO A 105 16.87 -6.11 18.82
C PRO A 105 17.74 -4.96 19.33
N ALA A 106 18.22 -4.08 18.44
CA ALA A 106 19.03 -2.92 18.81
C ALA A 106 18.19 -1.73 19.32
N TYR A 107 16.91 -1.65 18.93
CA TYR A 107 15.98 -0.59 19.34
C TYR A 107 14.98 -1.03 20.41
N TYR A 108 14.61 -2.31 20.42
CA TYR A 108 13.80 -2.99 21.41
C TYR A 108 14.73 -3.84 22.28
N ASP A 109 15.56 -3.17 23.08
CA ASP A 109 16.23 -3.82 24.20
C ASP A 109 15.13 -4.40 25.11
N GLU A 110 15.25 -5.65 25.55
CA GLU A 110 14.34 -6.27 26.52
C GLU A 110 14.25 -5.43 27.82
N ASN A 111 15.28 -4.60 28.06
CA ASN A 111 15.29 -3.57 29.10
C ASN A 111 14.29 -2.44 28.86
N PHE A 112 13.97 -2.04 27.63
CA PHE A 112 13.00 -0.97 27.36
C PHE A 112 11.58 -1.40 27.73
N THR A 113 11.19 -2.65 27.41
CA THR A 113 9.88 -3.18 27.81
C THR A 113 9.77 -3.28 29.34
N SER A 114 10.84 -3.69 30.01
CA SER A 114 10.93 -3.76 31.47
C SER A 114 10.94 -2.37 32.13
N TYR A 115 11.62 -1.41 31.52
CA TYR A 115 11.70 0.00 31.94
C TYR A 115 10.37 0.73 31.72
N ALA A 116 9.71 0.53 30.57
CA ALA A 116 8.39 1.09 30.27
C ALA A 116 7.32 0.50 31.21
N LYS A 117 7.36 -0.81 31.49
CA LYS A 117 6.52 -1.42 32.54
C LYS A 117 6.81 -0.82 33.92
N ALA A 118 8.07 -0.57 34.26
CA ALA A 118 8.43 0.05 35.54
C ALA A 118 8.00 1.51 35.64
N ILE A 119 8.02 2.29 34.55
CA ILE A 119 7.48 3.66 34.51
C ILE A 119 5.98 3.65 34.66
N VAL A 120 5.27 2.84 33.86
CA VAL A 120 3.82 2.71 33.97
C VAL A 120 3.45 2.24 35.38
N MET A 121 4.12 1.24 35.94
CA MET A 121 3.82 0.78 37.31
C MET A 121 4.25 1.76 38.41
N LYS A 122 5.29 2.59 38.21
CA LYS A 122 5.64 3.67 39.14
C LYS A 122 4.61 4.79 39.16
N ASP A 123 4.02 5.12 38.01
CA ASP A 123 2.91 6.09 37.94
C ASP A 123 1.61 5.53 38.55
N TYR A 124 1.55 4.22 38.82
CA TYR A 124 0.42 3.53 39.43
C TYR A 124 0.64 3.10 40.90
N GLU A 125 1.70 3.56 41.57
CA GLU A 125 1.70 3.53 43.03
C GLU A 125 0.90 4.71 43.59
N LEU A 126 -0.43 4.52 43.68
CA LEU A 126 -1.26 4.73 44.87
C LEU A 126 -2.74 4.92 44.47
N SER A 127 -3.57 3.98 44.93
CA SER A 127 -5.03 4.04 45.15
C SER A 127 -6.06 3.85 44.02
N ASP A 128 -5.75 3.93 42.72
CA ASP A 128 -6.82 4.01 41.71
C ASP A 128 -7.03 2.80 40.79
N PHE A 129 -6.25 1.71 40.91
CA PHE A 129 -6.39 0.57 39.98
C PHE A 129 -7.66 -0.26 40.23
N GLU A 130 -8.05 -0.48 41.49
CA GLU A 130 -9.31 -1.18 41.83
C GLU A 130 -10.55 -0.32 41.48
N SER A 131 -10.45 1.01 41.66
CA SER A 131 -11.46 2.01 41.27
C SER A 131 -11.72 2.04 39.75
N LEU A 132 -10.65 1.90 38.95
CA LEU A 132 -10.72 1.83 37.49
C LEU A 132 -11.35 0.52 36.99
N ILE A 133 -11.07 -0.61 37.64
CA ILE A 133 -11.67 -1.90 37.30
C ILE A 133 -13.17 -1.91 37.66
N GLU A 134 -13.58 -1.37 38.81
CA GLU A 134 -15.00 -1.23 39.16
C GLU A 134 -15.77 -0.32 38.20
N LYS A 135 -15.17 0.78 37.74
CA LYS A 135 -15.76 1.67 36.71
C LYS A 135 -15.92 0.97 35.36
N ALA A 136 -14.90 0.21 34.93
CA ALA A 136 -14.94 -0.54 33.67
C ALA A 136 -15.97 -1.67 33.70
N LEU A 137 -16.14 -2.34 34.85
CA LEU A 137 -17.15 -3.40 35.04
C LEU A 137 -18.57 -2.84 35.11
N LYS A 138 -18.79 -1.65 35.70
CA LYS A 138 -20.10 -0.96 35.67
C LYS A 138 -20.50 -0.50 34.28
N LEU A 139 -19.54 -0.02 33.47
CA LEU A 139 -19.80 0.43 32.09
C LEU A 139 -20.15 -0.70 31.12
N HIS A 140 -19.81 -1.95 31.44
CA HIS A 140 -20.13 -3.14 30.63
C HIS A 140 -21.25 -4.02 31.22
N GLY A 141 -21.77 -3.69 32.40
CA GLY A 141 -22.82 -4.45 33.11
C GLY A 141 -24.24 -3.88 33.02
N GLU A 142 -24.44 -2.67 32.47
CA GLU A 142 -25.78 -2.11 32.22
C GLU A 142 -26.13 -2.22 30.72
N ARG A 143 -26.56 -3.42 30.32
CA ARG A 143 -27.52 -3.65 29.23
C ARG A 143 -28.55 -4.66 29.68
#